data_AF-A0A3D3P288-F1
#
_entry.id   AF-A0A3D3P288-F1
#
_cell.length_a   1.000
_cell.length_b   1.000
_cell.length_c   1.000
_cell.angle_alpha   90.00
_cell.angle_beta   90.00
_cell.angle_gamma   90.00
#
_symmetry.space_group_name_H-M   'P 1'
#
loop_
_entity.id
_entity.type
_entity.pdbx_description
1 polymer ?
#
loop_
_entity_poly.entity_id
_entity_poly.type
_entity_poly.pdbx_seq_one_letter_code
_entity_poly.pdbx_strand_id
1 'polypeptide(L)'
;MSTNIPPRSSQGKNSLDSDPLGPEKEQYSLEEMMKALRDKERAKEAQGEVVTRSDGTIARKVKRRRRRSGQASENNPEREKKRLLLKVVIGATLILILFLTVLFLILMQNSKGHRDKLAQQASEWSGAEVEFRGLKRMPFSVSIKDANFQWDQT
;
A
#
# COMPACT_ATOMS: atom_id res chain seq x y z
N MET A 1 3.82 52.26 16.57
CA MET A 1 3.04 51.17 15.93
C MET A 1 3.88 50.59 14.81
N SER A 2 4.30 49.33 14.94
CA SER A 2 5.24 48.67 14.03
C SER A 2 4.49 48.07 12.83
N THR A 3 4.77 48.54 11.61
CA THR A 3 4.18 47.99 10.38
C THR A 3 5.06 46.87 9.84
N ASN A 4 4.72 45.63 10.22
CA ASN A 4 5.25 44.40 9.63
C ASN A 4 4.72 44.24 8.20
N ILE A 5 5.48 44.68 7.20
CA ILE A 5 5.25 44.36 5.79
C ILE A 5 6.20 43.22 5.41
N PRO A 6 5.71 42.07 4.93
CA PRO A 6 6.61 40.99 4.49
C PRO A 6 7.35 41.39 3.20
N PRO A 7 8.60 40.94 3.00
CA PRO A 7 9.37 41.27 1.81
C PRO A 7 8.73 40.67 0.56
N ARG A 8 8.53 41.51 -0.46
CA ARG A 8 8.08 41.13 -1.80
C ARG A 8 9.11 40.17 -2.39
N SER A 9 8.67 38.95 -2.73
CA SER A 9 9.50 37.97 -3.41
C SER A 9 10.10 38.56 -4.69
N SER A 10 11.41 38.41 -4.83
CA SER A 10 12.14 38.77 -6.04
C SER A 10 11.56 38.01 -7.22
N GLN A 11 11.01 38.74 -8.19
CA GLN A 11 10.70 38.19 -9.51
C GLN A 11 11.99 37.61 -10.07
N GLY A 12 11.98 36.30 -10.32
CA GLY A 12 13.05 35.59 -10.99
C GLY A 12 13.41 36.31 -12.29
N LYS A 13 14.68 36.65 -12.43
CA LYS A 13 15.28 37.08 -13.69
C LYS A 13 15.00 35.97 -14.70
N ASN A 14 14.17 36.26 -15.69
CA ASN A 14 14.01 35.40 -16.86
C ASN A 14 15.35 35.43 -17.61
N SER A 15 16.19 34.42 -17.39
CA SER A 15 17.30 34.10 -18.29
C SER A 15 16.70 33.66 -19.62
N LEU A 16 16.77 34.55 -20.60
CA LEU A 16 16.58 34.22 -22.01
C LEU A 16 17.77 33.35 -22.43
N ASP A 17 17.65 32.05 -22.21
CA ASP A 17 18.48 31.06 -22.91
C ASP A 17 18.10 31.13 -24.38
N SER A 18 19.05 31.64 -25.14
CA SER A 18 19.03 31.69 -26.59
C SER A 18 19.83 30.48 -27.08
N ASP A 19 19.13 29.50 -27.64
CA ASP A 19 19.73 28.50 -28.52
C ASP A 19 18.94 28.45 -29.83
N PRO A 20 19.60 28.16 -30.97
CA PRO A 20 19.29 28.78 -32.24
C PRO A 20 18.65 27.80 -33.24
N LEU A 21 18.12 28.38 -34.32
CA LEU A 21 17.73 27.76 -35.61
C LEU A 21 16.29 27.20 -35.75
N GLY A 22 15.43 28.06 -36.31
CA GLY A 22 14.43 27.70 -37.35
C GLY A 22 12.97 28.09 -37.08
N PRO A 23 12.19 28.53 -38.09
CA PRO A 23 12.50 29.42 -39.22
C PRO A 23 12.11 30.87 -38.88
N GLU A 24 12.50 31.80 -39.76
CA GLU A 24 12.33 33.25 -39.65
C GLU A 24 10.95 33.66 -39.12
N LYS A 25 10.95 34.47 -38.05
CA LYS A 25 9.77 35.26 -37.66
C LYS A 25 9.58 36.34 -38.71
N GLU A 26 8.95 35.99 -39.82
CA GLU A 26 8.29 36.98 -40.66
C GLU A 26 7.37 37.81 -39.75
N GLN A 27 7.55 39.11 -39.78
CA GLN A 27 6.80 40.06 -38.98
C GLN A 27 5.35 40.00 -39.43
N TYR A 28 4.56 39.10 -38.84
CA TYR A 28 3.12 39.03 -39.10
C TYR A 28 2.53 40.42 -38.85
N SER A 29 2.01 41.04 -39.91
CA SER A 29 1.26 42.28 -39.77
C SER A 29 0.01 41.99 -38.92
N LEU A 30 -0.44 42.98 -38.15
CA LEU A 30 -1.57 42.79 -37.23
C LEU A 30 -2.84 42.30 -37.97
N GLU A 31 -3.02 42.71 -39.22
CA GLU A 31 -4.10 42.26 -40.09
C GLU A 31 -3.99 40.77 -40.45
N GLU A 32 -2.77 40.30 -40.70
CA GLU A 32 -2.52 38.88 -40.99
C GLU A 32 -2.72 38.00 -39.75
N MET A 33 -2.35 38.52 -38.57
CA MET A 33 -2.66 37.89 -37.28
C MET A 33 -4.17 37.82 -37.03
N MET A 34 -4.89 38.89 -37.32
CA MET A 34 -6.35 38.92 -37.19
C MET A 34 -7.04 37.96 -38.18
N LYS A 35 -6.53 37.87 -39.41
CA LYS A 35 -7.02 36.93 -40.42
C LYS A 35 -6.78 35.49 -39.98
N ALA A 36 -5.56 35.17 -39.52
CA ALA A 36 -5.21 33.83 -39.04
C ALA A 36 -6.03 33.40 -37.81
N LEU A 37 -6.36 34.32 -36.90
CA LEU A 37 -7.24 34.05 -35.77
C LEU A 37 -8.68 33.77 -36.21
N ARG A 38 -9.22 34.60 -37.11
CA ARG A 38 -10.58 34.45 -37.65
C ARG A 38 -10.73 33.15 -38.45
N ASP A 39 -9.70 32.77 -39.22
CA ASP A 39 -9.69 31.53 -39.98
C ASP A 39 -9.50 30.30 -39.07
N LYS A 40 -8.73 30.40 -37.98
CA LYS A 40 -8.66 29.36 -36.94
C LYS A 40 -9.97 29.20 -36.17
N GLU A 41 -10.72 30.28 -35.97
CA GLU A 41 -12.04 30.25 -35.32
C GLU A 41 -13.06 29.55 -36.22
N ARG A 42 -13.13 29.91 -37.52
CA ARG A 42 -13.94 29.18 -38.51
C ARG A 42 -13.56 27.71 -38.65
N ALA A 43 -12.28 27.38 -38.60
CA ALA A 43 -11.82 25.99 -38.67
C ALA A 43 -12.24 25.18 -37.42
N LYS A 44 -12.31 25.80 -36.24
CA LYS A 44 -12.84 25.17 -35.01
C LYS A 44 -14.36 25.02 -35.06
N GLU A 45 -15.07 25.96 -35.68
CA GLU A 45 -16.52 25.89 -35.88
C GLU A 45 -16.95 24.82 -36.89
N ALA A 46 -16.07 24.45 -37.83
CA ALA A 46 -16.32 23.41 -38.83
C ALA A 46 -16.27 21.98 -38.26
N GLN A 47 -15.61 21.76 -37.11
CA GLN A 47 -15.45 20.44 -36.49
C GLN A 47 -16.51 20.10 -35.43
N GLY A 48 -17.47 20.98 -35.17
CA GLY A 48 -18.52 20.79 -34.17
C GLY A 48 -19.81 20.25 -34.77
N GLU A 49 -20.37 19.19 -34.19
CA GLU A 49 -21.71 18.70 -34.52
C GLU A 49 -22.75 19.79 -34.25
N VAL A 50 -23.60 20.03 -35.25
CA VAL A 50 -24.66 21.04 -35.20
C VAL A 50 -25.86 20.43 -34.49
N VAL A 51 -26.21 20.98 -33.32
CA VAL A 51 -27.34 20.51 -32.53
C VAL A 51 -28.40 21.60 -32.47
N THR A 52 -29.63 21.27 -32.83
CA THR A 52 -30.76 22.18 -32.69
C THR A 52 -31.23 22.16 -31.25
N ARG A 53 -31.27 23.32 -30.58
CA ARG A 53 -31.82 23.42 -29.23
C ARG A 53 -33.34 23.28 -29.29
N SER A 54 -33.96 22.98 -28.14
CA SER A 54 -35.42 22.89 -27.96
C SER A 54 -36.19 24.12 -28.50
N ASP A 55 -35.51 25.26 -28.56
CA ASP A 55 -36.07 26.55 -28.90
C ASP A 55 -35.89 26.88 -30.41
N GLY A 56 -35.54 25.90 -31.24
CA GLY A 56 -35.32 26.05 -32.68
C GLY A 56 -34.02 26.75 -33.08
N THR A 57 -33.24 27.23 -32.11
CA THR A 57 -31.95 27.89 -32.36
C THR A 57 -30.84 26.87 -32.62
N ILE A 58 -30.08 27.09 -33.69
CA ILE A 58 -28.99 26.21 -34.12
C ILE A 58 -27.74 26.54 -33.30
N ALA A 59 -27.24 25.60 -32.50
CA ALA A 59 -26.03 25.78 -31.71
C ALA A 59 -25.05 24.63 -31.94
N ARG A 60 -23.77 24.93 -32.19
CA ARG A 60 -22.74 23.91 -32.41
C ARG A 60 -22.08 23.51 -31.09
N LYS A 61 -22.07 22.21 -30.78
CA LYS A 61 -21.49 21.69 -29.53
C LYS A 61 -19.98 21.48 -29.71
N VAL A 62 -19.17 22.35 -29.11
CA VAL A 62 -17.70 22.21 -29.14
C VAL A 62 -17.27 21.18 -28.09
N LYS A 63 -16.52 20.15 -28.51
CA LYS A 63 -15.97 19.12 -27.62
C LYS A 63 -15.02 19.75 -26.60
N ARG A 64 -15.46 19.87 -25.35
CA ARG A 64 -14.69 20.45 -24.25
C ARG A 64 -13.41 19.64 -24.04
N ARG A 65 -12.25 20.27 -24.21
CA ARG A 65 -10.93 19.65 -24.00
C ARG A 65 -10.83 19.13 -22.57
N ARG A 66 -10.69 17.82 -22.39
CA ARG A 66 -10.51 17.17 -21.09
C ARG A 66 -9.25 17.75 -20.44
N ARG A 67 -9.38 18.38 -19.27
CA ARG A 67 -8.22 18.90 -18.51
C ARG A 67 -7.32 17.70 -18.17
N ARG A 68 -6.00 17.88 -18.33
CA ARG A 68 -5.00 16.81 -18.15
C ARG A 68 -5.11 16.24 -16.73
N SER A 69 -5.66 15.04 -16.61
CA SER A 69 -5.72 14.25 -15.36
C SER A 69 -4.38 13.58 -15.05
N GLY A 70 -3.27 14.23 -15.42
CA GLY A 70 -1.90 13.72 -15.32
C GLY A 70 -1.07 14.44 -14.26
N GLN A 71 -1.70 15.10 -13.29
CA GLN A 71 -0.97 15.42 -12.06
C GLN A 71 -0.76 14.08 -11.35
N ALA A 72 0.49 13.63 -11.29
CA ALA A 72 0.87 12.61 -10.33
C ALA A 72 0.32 13.06 -8.98
N SER A 73 -0.59 12.28 -8.40
CA SER A 73 -1.19 12.61 -7.12
C SER A 73 -0.04 12.91 -6.17
N GLU A 74 0.02 14.14 -5.68
CA GLU A 74 1.01 14.61 -4.72
C GLU A 74 1.27 13.50 -3.69
N ASN A 75 2.51 13.00 -3.66
CA ASN A 75 2.95 11.93 -2.77
C ASN A 75 2.67 12.40 -1.34
N ASN A 76 1.51 12.01 -0.81
CA ASN A 76 1.07 12.45 0.51
C ASN A 76 1.94 11.72 1.54
N PRO A 77 2.88 12.42 2.22
CA PRO A 77 3.81 11.77 3.15
C PRO A 77 3.07 11.08 4.30
N GLU A 78 1.87 11.55 4.62
CA GLU A 78 0.99 10.90 5.60
C GLU A 78 0.50 9.52 5.17
N ARG A 79 0.24 9.31 3.87
CA ARG A 79 -0.20 8.00 3.35
C ARG A 79 0.93 6.98 3.38
N GLU A 80 2.16 7.42 3.13
CA GLU A 80 3.34 6.56 3.21
C GLU A 80 3.64 6.14 4.65
N LYS A 81 3.59 7.07 5.61
CA LYS A 81 3.72 6.77 7.05
C LYS A 81 2.67 5.76 7.51
N LYS A 82 1.40 5.93 7.09
CA LYS A 82 0.31 4.99 7.41
C LYS A 82 0.57 3.59 6.82
N ARG A 83 1.11 3.50 5.60
CA ARG A 83 1.46 2.21 4.98
C ARG A 83 2.63 1.52 5.68
N LEU A 84 3.65 2.28 6.08
CA LEU A 84 4.77 1.72 6.86
C LEU A 84 4.30 1.23 8.22
N LEU A 85 3.48 2.01 8.92
CA LEU A 85 2.92 1.63 10.21
C LEU A 85 2.04 0.38 10.09
N LEU A 86 1.22 0.28 9.03
CA LEU A 86 0.44 -0.92 8.74
C LEU A 86 1.33 -2.15 8.54
N LYS A 87 2.41 -2.04 7.76
CA LYS A 87 3.37 -3.14 7.55
C LYS A 87 4.01 -3.58 8.86
N VAL A 88 4.40 -2.63 9.71
CA VAL A 88 5.00 -2.93 11.03
C VAL A 88 3.99 -3.62 11.94
N VAL A 89 2.74 -3.13 11.99
CA VAL A 89 1.68 -3.76 12.79
C VAL A 89 1.42 -5.18 12.32
N ILE A 90 1.31 -5.41 11.00
CA ILE A 90 1.13 -6.76 10.44
C ILE A 90 2.34 -7.65 10.78
N GLY A 91 3.56 -7.14 10.65
CA GLY A 91 4.76 -7.89 11.03
C GLY A 91 4.76 -8.27 12.51
N ALA A 92 4.42 -7.32 13.38
CA ALA A 92 4.34 -7.54 14.82
C ALA A 92 3.25 -8.55 15.20
N THR A 93 2.06 -8.48 14.58
CA THR A 93 0.98 -9.44 14.86
C THR A 93 1.34 -10.83 14.39
N LEU A 94 2.00 -10.99 13.24
CA LEU A 94 2.47 -12.29 12.77
C LEU A 94 3.50 -12.91 13.72
N ILE A 95 4.47 -12.12 14.20
CA ILE A 95 5.46 -12.58 15.18
C ILE A 95 4.78 -12.97 16.50
N LEU A 96 3.80 -12.17 16.96
CA LEU A 96 3.04 -12.48 18.17
C LEU A 96 2.27 -13.80 18.02
N ILE A 97 1.59 -14.02 16.89
CA ILE A 97 0.88 -15.28 16.61
C ILE A 97 1.87 -16.44 16.62
N LEU A 98 3.01 -16.32 15.94
CA LEU A 98 4.05 -17.36 15.95
C LEU A 98 4.50 -17.68 17.38
N PHE A 99 4.79 -16.66 18.18
CA PHE A 99 5.20 -16.84 19.57
C PHE A 99 4.13 -17.55 20.42
N LEU A 100 2.86 -17.14 20.28
CA LEU A 100 1.74 -17.78 20.98
C LEU A 100 1.54 -19.24 20.55
N THR A 101 1.71 -19.56 19.26
CA THR A 101 1.62 -20.94 18.79
C THR A 101 2.70 -21.83 19.40
N VAL A 102 3.94 -21.36 19.49
CA VAL A 102 5.04 -22.10 20.12
C VAL A 102 4.75 -22.34 21.60
N LEU A 103 4.31 -21.30 22.33
CA LEU A 103 3.91 -21.45 23.73
C LEU A 103 2.77 -22.46 23.91
N PHE A 104 1.74 -22.38 23.06
CA PHE A 104 0.61 -23.29 23.10
C PHE A 104 1.05 -24.74 22.85
N LEU A 105 1.95 -24.99 21.90
CA LEU A 105 2.49 -26.32 21.64
C LEU A 105 3.27 -26.87 22.84
N ILE A 106 4.06 -26.04 23.52
CA ILE A 106 4.78 -26.46 24.74
C ILE A 106 3.77 -26.84 25.82
N LEU A 107 2.74 -26.03 26.05
CA LEU A 107 1.69 -26.32 27.03
C LEU A 107 0.94 -27.62 26.68
N MET A 108 0.57 -27.79 25.41
CA MET A 108 -0.12 -28.98 24.92
C MET A 108 0.71 -30.26 25.12
N GLN A 109 2.01 -30.22 24.81
CA GLN A 109 2.91 -31.36 25.02
C GLN A 109 3.15 -31.68 26.50
N ASN A 110 3.01 -30.70 27.40
CA ASN A 110 3.13 -30.89 28.83
C ASN A 110 1.78 -31.18 29.52
N SER A 111 0.67 -31.16 28.79
CA SER A 111 -0.67 -31.42 29.33
C SER A 111 -0.80 -32.86 29.84
N LYS A 112 -1.70 -33.08 30.81
CA LYS A 112 -1.96 -34.41 31.39
C LYS A 112 -2.35 -35.42 30.31
N GLY A 113 -3.30 -35.08 29.45
CA GLY A 113 -3.76 -36.00 28.40
C GLY A 113 -2.67 -36.42 27.41
N HIS A 114 -1.66 -35.58 27.14
CA HIS A 114 -0.52 -36.00 26.31
C HIS A 114 0.41 -36.96 27.06
N ARG A 115 0.60 -36.76 28.36
CA ARG A 115 1.38 -37.66 29.22
C ARG A 115 0.70 -39.02 29.38
N ASP A 116 -0.62 -39.04 29.52
CA ASP A 116 -1.40 -40.27 29.64
C ASP A 116 -1.33 -41.09 28.36
N LYS A 117 -1.39 -40.43 27.19
CA LYS A 117 -1.16 -41.09 25.89
C LYS A 117 0.23 -41.69 25.77
N LEU A 118 1.26 -41.00 26.27
CA LEU A 118 2.62 -41.54 26.30
C LEU A 118 2.73 -42.75 27.22
N ALA A 119 2.07 -42.72 28.38
CA ALA A 119 2.01 -43.85 29.30
C ALA A 119 1.30 -45.05 28.67
N GLN A 120 0.18 -44.83 27.97
CA GLN A 120 -0.54 -45.85 27.23
C GLN A 120 0.33 -46.48 26.13
N GLN A 121 0.98 -45.66 25.29
CA GLN A 121 1.87 -46.17 24.25
C GLN A 121 3.05 -46.96 24.82
N ALA A 122 3.64 -46.48 25.93
CA ALA A 122 4.70 -47.20 26.62
C ALA A 122 4.19 -48.54 27.18
N SER A 123 2.99 -48.55 27.76
CA SER A 123 2.35 -49.75 28.29
C SER A 123 2.05 -50.78 27.20
N GLU A 124 1.50 -50.35 26.07
CA GLU A 124 1.25 -51.20 24.90
C GLU A 124 2.53 -51.84 24.36
N TRP A 125 3.64 -51.10 24.36
CA TRP A 125 4.93 -51.59 23.86
C TRP A 125 5.65 -52.50 24.86
N SER A 126 5.60 -52.17 26.14
CA SER A 126 6.33 -52.90 27.18
C SER A 126 5.54 -54.06 27.79
N GLY A 127 4.22 -54.10 27.58
CA GLY A 127 3.32 -55.02 28.27
C GLY A 127 3.26 -54.79 29.79
N ALA A 128 3.64 -53.59 30.25
CA ALA A 128 3.69 -53.22 31.66
C ALA A 128 2.65 -52.15 31.95
N GLU A 129 2.21 -52.03 33.20
CA GLU A 129 1.56 -50.81 33.67
C GLU A 129 2.64 -49.72 33.87
N VAL A 130 2.47 -48.58 33.19
CA VAL A 130 3.50 -47.51 33.14
C VAL A 130 3.00 -46.22 33.77
N GLU A 131 3.74 -45.72 34.75
CA GLU A 131 3.47 -44.41 35.39
C GLU A 131 4.68 -43.49 35.22
N PHE A 132 4.49 -42.35 34.52
CA PHE A 132 5.52 -41.32 34.37
C PHE A 132 5.31 -40.18 35.37
N ARG A 133 6.31 -39.92 36.23
CA ARG A 133 6.30 -38.80 37.18
C ARG A 133 7.24 -37.69 36.77
N GLY A 134 6.74 -36.46 36.80
CA GLY A 134 7.54 -35.26 36.56
C GLY A 134 8.04 -35.07 35.12
N LEU A 135 7.42 -35.72 34.12
CA LEU A 135 7.75 -35.51 32.71
C LEU A 135 7.53 -34.04 32.32
N LYS A 136 8.60 -33.37 31.89
CA LYS A 136 8.61 -31.99 31.39
C LYS A 136 9.32 -31.94 30.04
N ARG A 137 8.64 -31.39 29.03
CA ARG A 137 9.19 -31.19 27.68
C ARG A 137 9.36 -29.71 27.41
N MET A 138 10.60 -29.28 27.23
CA MET A 138 10.97 -27.95 26.76
C MET A 138 11.45 -28.05 25.31
N PRO A 139 11.50 -26.95 24.54
CA PRO A 139 11.91 -26.99 23.13
C PRO A 139 13.27 -27.66 22.87
N PHE A 140 14.21 -27.57 23.82
CA PHE A 140 15.57 -28.07 23.69
C PHE A 140 15.94 -29.13 24.72
N SER A 141 15.02 -29.52 25.60
CA SER A 141 15.30 -30.51 26.63
C SER A 141 14.06 -31.28 27.04
N VAL A 142 14.27 -32.54 27.38
CA VAL A 142 13.24 -33.41 27.95
C VAL A 142 13.79 -33.89 29.30
N SER A 143 12.97 -33.78 30.34
CA SER A 143 13.31 -34.21 31.69
C SER A 143 12.18 -35.07 32.23
N ILE A 144 12.52 -36.18 32.87
CA ILE A 144 11.61 -37.09 33.57
C ILE A 144 12.23 -37.29 34.96
N LYS A 145 11.41 -37.29 36.01
CA LYS A 145 11.91 -37.54 37.37
C LYS A 145 11.97 -39.04 37.62
N ASP A 146 10.82 -39.70 37.50
CA ASP A 146 10.71 -41.14 37.69
C ASP A 146 9.82 -41.75 36.60
N ALA A 147 10.11 -43.00 36.25
CA ALA A 147 9.27 -43.83 35.41
C ALA A 147 9.14 -45.20 36.11
N ASN A 148 7.91 -45.59 36.46
CA ASN A 148 7.62 -46.87 37.08
C ASN A 148 7.00 -47.79 36.04
N PHE A 149 7.54 -49.00 35.91
CA PHE A 149 7.04 -50.05 35.03
C PHE A 149 6.75 -51.28 35.89
N GLN A 150 5.48 -51.68 35.94
CA GLN A 150 5.04 -52.86 36.69
C GLN A 150 4.56 -53.91 35.71
N TRP A 151 5.23 -55.06 35.70
CA TRP A 151 4.78 -56.24 34.96
C TRP A 151 4.01 -57.14 35.90
N ASP A 152 2.84 -57.60 35.45
CA ASP A 152 2.08 -58.59 36.20
C ASP A 152 2.88 -59.89 36.21
N GLN A 153 3.33 -60.31 37.40
CA GLN A 153 4.07 -61.57 37.57
C GLN A 153 3.05 -62.71 37.60
N THR A 154 2.58 -63.12 36.42
CA THR A 154 1.89 -64.41 36.23
C THR A 154 2.78 -65.41 35.55
#